data_AF-A0A2N5Z7C6-F1
#
_entry.id   AF-A0A2N5Z7C6-F1
#
_cell.length_a   1.000
_cell.length_b   1.000
_cell.length_c   1.000
_cell.angle_alpha   90.00
_cell.angle_beta   90.00
_cell.angle_gamma   90.00
#
_symmetry.space_group_name_H-M   'P 1'
#
loop_
_entity.id
_entity.type
_entity.pdbx_description
1 polymer ?
#
loop_
_entity_poly.entity_id
_entity_poly.type
_entity_poly.pdbx_seq_one_letter_code
_entity_poly.pdbx_strand_id
1 'polypeptide(L)'
;MKIDGVILAFLLPFMYFVANLISMGYRINLTSEEETELKHLVKKNQNKQNVLKRIYCILLKNEGQKNVNITQLLGIHEDTVADWTKIYLQKGIDGLLRYKYSERRKSQLHPYKARIKRMALAKSVKTIEQLQLKVKKNLGIEIEYSWFYRYCRKYGIYKVLKETRNE
;
A
#
# COMPACT_ATOMS: atom_id res chain seq x y z
N MET A 1 28.87 1.51 -20.75
CA MET A 1 27.74 1.17 -21.64
C MET A 1 27.15 2.48 -22.15
N LYS A 2 27.47 2.87 -23.39
CA LYS A 2 26.95 4.11 -23.99
C LYS A 2 25.50 3.82 -24.41
N ILE A 3 24.56 4.61 -23.91
CA ILE A 3 23.16 4.54 -24.35
C ILE A 3 23.12 5.28 -25.69
N ASP A 4 22.65 4.61 -26.74
CA ASP A 4 22.59 5.19 -28.09
C ASP A 4 21.68 6.42 -28.12
N GLY A 5 22.14 7.50 -28.77
CA GLY A 5 21.42 8.77 -28.85
C GLY A 5 20.01 8.66 -29.45
N VAL A 6 19.77 7.63 -30.26
CA VAL A 6 18.46 7.29 -30.82
C VAL A 6 17.49 6.84 -29.74
N ILE A 7 17.93 6.03 -28.77
CA ILE A 7 17.09 5.57 -27.64
C ILE A 7 16.72 6.74 -26.74
N LEU A 8 17.68 7.66 -26.51
CA LEU A 8 17.44 8.88 -25.74
C LEU A 8 16.40 9.79 -26.41
N ALA A 9 16.42 9.88 -27.76
CA ALA A 9 15.48 10.69 -28.53
C ALA A 9 14.03 10.18 -28.50
N PHE A 10 13.80 8.88 -28.24
CA PHE A 10 12.45 8.32 -28.07
C PHE A 10 11.99 8.30 -26.60
N LEU A 11 12.93 8.12 -25.66
CA LEU A 11 12.60 8.10 -24.24
C LEU A 11 12.36 9.50 -23.67
N LEU A 12 13.07 10.54 -24.15
CA LEU A 12 12.89 11.90 -23.66
C LEU A 12 11.48 12.47 -23.93
N PRO A 13 10.89 12.36 -25.14
CA PRO A 13 9.51 12.78 -25.39
C PRO A 13 8.49 11.96 -24.60
N PHE A 14 8.72 10.65 -24.41
CA PHE A 14 7.86 9.80 -23.59
C PHE A 14 7.91 10.18 -22.11
N MET A 15 9.11 10.40 -21.57
CA MET A 15 9.31 10.86 -20.20
C MET A 15 8.77 12.28 -20.01
N TYR A 16 8.91 13.15 -21.01
CA TYR A 16 8.34 14.51 -21.01
C TYR A 16 6.82 14.49 -21.13
N PHE A 17 6.24 13.57 -21.91
CA PHE A 17 4.80 13.34 -22.00
C PHE A 17 4.24 12.80 -20.68
N VAL A 18 4.92 11.83 -20.06
CA VAL A 18 4.56 11.30 -18.72
C VAL A 18 4.71 12.37 -17.65
N ALA A 19 5.77 13.18 -17.67
CA ALA A 19 5.96 14.30 -16.76
C ALA A 19 4.92 15.43 -16.96
N ASN A 20 4.56 15.75 -18.21
CA ASN A 20 3.47 16.68 -18.50
C ASN A 20 2.09 16.13 -18.11
N LEU A 21 1.89 14.81 -18.20
CA LEU A 21 0.70 14.16 -17.64
C LEU A 21 0.64 14.28 -16.11
N ILE A 22 1.79 14.32 -15.44
CA ILE A 22 1.89 14.51 -13.98
C ILE A 22 1.65 15.98 -13.60
N SER A 23 1.98 16.93 -14.48
CA SER A 23 1.82 18.38 -14.25
C SER A 23 0.48 18.97 -14.77
N MET A 24 -0.27 18.26 -15.60
CA MET A 24 -1.62 18.66 -15.99
C MET A 24 -2.60 18.26 -14.88
N GLY A 25 -3.12 19.23 -14.15
CA GLY A 25 -4.13 19.00 -13.13
C GLY A 25 -5.31 18.21 -13.70
N TYR A 26 -5.41 16.94 -13.34
CA TYR A 26 -6.51 16.07 -13.73
C TYR A 26 -7.83 16.72 -13.31
N ARG A 27 -8.67 17.08 -14.29
CA ARG A 27 -10.02 17.59 -14.05
C ARG A 27 -10.94 16.41 -13.77
N ILE A 28 -11.86 16.60 -12.83
CA ILE A 28 -12.93 15.67 -12.51
C ILE A 28 -14.23 16.36 -12.92
N ASN A 29 -15.05 15.67 -13.70
CA ASN A 29 -16.41 16.07 -14.02
C ASN A 29 -17.30 14.86 -13.72
N LEU A 30 -17.95 14.87 -12.56
CA LEU A 30 -18.85 13.80 -12.13
C LEU A 30 -20.18 13.93 -12.87
N THR A 31 -20.81 12.79 -13.15
CA THR A 31 -22.25 12.81 -13.46
C THR A 31 -23.05 13.03 -12.18
N SER A 32 -24.32 13.43 -12.31
CA SER A 32 -25.23 13.59 -11.18
C SER A 32 -25.38 12.30 -10.37
N GLU A 33 -25.36 11.14 -11.03
CA GLU A 33 -25.41 9.82 -10.41
C GLU A 33 -24.14 9.54 -9.59
N GLU A 34 -22.96 9.77 -10.17
CA GLU A 34 -21.67 9.56 -9.50
C GLU A 34 -21.51 10.47 -8.27
N GLU A 35 -21.89 11.74 -8.40
CA GLU A 35 -21.85 12.69 -7.29
C GLU A 35 -22.80 12.27 -6.17
N THR A 36 -24.01 11.83 -6.52
CA THR A 36 -25.01 11.32 -5.56
C THR A 36 -24.50 10.06 -4.85
N GLU A 37 -23.89 9.14 -5.59
CA GLU A 37 -23.30 7.92 -5.03
C GLU A 37 -22.18 8.26 -4.04
N LEU A 38 -21.26 9.15 -4.41
CA LEU A 38 -20.18 9.60 -3.52
C LEU A 38 -20.73 10.26 -2.25
N LYS A 39 -21.73 11.13 -2.35
CA LYS A 39 -22.40 11.74 -1.18
C LYS A 39 -23.08 10.70 -0.29
N HIS A 40 -23.69 9.67 -0.88
CA HIS A 40 -24.25 8.54 -0.12
C HIS A 40 -23.14 7.72 0.58
N LEU A 41 -22.02 7.48 -0.10
CA LEU A 41 -20.87 6.76 0.46
C LEU A 41 -20.21 7.50 1.63
N VAL A 42 -20.20 8.84 1.63
CA VAL A 42 -19.80 9.64 2.80
C VAL A 42 -20.64 9.27 4.02
N LYS A 43 -21.98 9.27 3.89
CA LYS A 43 -22.90 8.91 4.97
C LYS A 43 -22.67 7.48 5.48
N LYS A 44 -22.34 6.54 4.59
CA LYS A 44 -22.13 5.12 4.94
C LYS A 44 -20.76 4.85 5.61
N ASN A 45 -19.75 5.68 5.39
CA ASN A 45 -18.37 5.42 5.82
C ASN A 45 -17.84 6.42 6.86
N GLN A 46 -18.72 7.00 7.70
CA GLN A 46 -18.38 8.01 8.71
C GLN A 46 -17.23 7.59 9.66
N ASN A 47 -17.08 6.30 9.91
CA ASN A 47 -16.01 5.75 10.75
C ASN A 47 -14.68 5.45 10.03
N LYS A 48 -14.59 5.67 8.71
CA LYS A 48 -13.40 5.34 7.91
C LYS A 48 -12.76 6.59 7.32
N GLN A 49 -11.98 7.31 8.14
CA GLN A 49 -11.36 8.58 7.75
C GLN A 49 -10.61 8.54 6.40
N ASN A 50 -9.82 7.49 6.15
CA ASN A 50 -9.07 7.37 4.89
C ASN A 50 -9.98 7.22 3.66
N VAL A 51 -11.15 6.57 3.81
CA VAL A 51 -12.14 6.44 2.74
C VAL A 51 -12.82 7.79 2.52
N LEU A 52 -13.19 8.48 3.60
CA LEU A 52 -13.80 9.81 3.52
C LEU A 52 -12.87 10.82 2.81
N LYS A 53 -11.59 10.88 3.18
CA LYS A 53 -10.63 11.78 2.53
C LYS A 53 -10.56 11.55 1.01
N ARG A 54 -10.62 10.30 0.55
CA ARG A 54 -10.64 9.97 -0.89
C ARG A 54 -11.90 10.48 -1.57
N ILE A 55 -13.06 10.24 -0.97
CA ILE A 55 -14.34 10.67 -1.52
C ILE A 55 -14.38 12.21 -1.60
N TYR A 56 -14.04 12.90 -0.50
CA TYR A 56 -13.99 14.36 -0.48
C TYR A 56 -12.96 14.93 -1.45
N CYS A 57 -11.82 14.27 -1.67
CA CYS A 57 -10.86 14.69 -2.68
C CYS A 57 -11.51 14.77 -4.07
N ILE A 58 -12.28 13.75 -4.48
CA ILE A 58 -12.94 13.73 -5.79
C ILE A 58 -14.07 14.75 -5.87
N LEU A 59 -14.88 14.89 -4.81
CA LEU A 59 -15.94 15.92 -4.75
C LEU A 59 -15.37 17.34 -4.87
N LEU A 60 -14.30 17.66 -4.12
CA LEU A 60 -13.66 18.97 -4.19
C LEU A 60 -13.01 19.22 -5.56
N LYS A 61 -12.45 18.18 -6.20
CA LYS A 61 -11.94 18.28 -7.57
C LYS A 61 -13.06 18.56 -8.58
N ASN A 62 -14.23 17.94 -8.41
CA ASN A 62 -15.43 18.20 -9.22
C ASN A 62 -15.92 19.65 -9.08
N GLU A 63 -15.84 20.19 -7.86
CA GLU A 63 -16.16 21.60 -7.55
C GLU A 63 -15.11 22.60 -8.09
N GLY A 64 -14.05 22.11 -8.74
CA GLY A 64 -13.01 22.97 -9.33
C GLY A 64 -11.95 23.45 -8.32
N GLN A 65 -11.88 22.88 -7.12
CA GLN A 65 -10.88 23.27 -6.13
C GLN A 65 -9.45 22.97 -6.62
N LYS A 66 -8.54 23.90 -6.31
CA LYS A 66 -7.10 23.73 -6.56
C LYS A 66 -6.53 22.70 -5.58
N ASN A 67 -5.51 21.96 -6.03
CA ASN A 67 -4.86 20.93 -5.19
C ASN A 67 -4.39 21.49 -3.85
N VAL A 68 -3.82 22.71 -3.83
CA VAL A 68 -3.39 23.39 -2.59
C VAL A 68 -4.51 23.47 -1.56
N ASN A 69 -5.72 23.89 -1.96
CA ASN A 69 -6.88 23.96 -1.05
C ASN A 69 -7.27 22.56 -0.53
N ILE A 70 -7.26 21.57 -1.42
CA ILE A 70 -7.61 20.18 -1.07
C ILE A 70 -6.61 19.60 -0.06
N THR A 71 -5.31 19.84 -0.26
CA THR A 71 -4.25 19.37 0.67
C THR A 71 -4.42 19.98 2.06
N GLN A 72 -4.75 21.27 2.15
CA GLN A 72 -5.01 21.97 3.41
C GLN A 72 -6.26 21.44 4.12
N LEU A 73 -7.38 21.31 3.40
CA LEU A 73 -8.66 20.86 3.96
C LEU A 73 -8.61 19.41 4.44
N LEU A 74 -7.94 18.53 3.69
CA LEU A 74 -7.94 17.10 3.97
C LEU A 74 -6.69 16.63 4.74
N GLY A 75 -5.68 17.49 4.90
CA GLY A 75 -4.40 17.15 5.53
C GLY A 75 -3.73 15.97 4.84
N ILE A 76 -3.51 16.08 3.52
CA ILE A 76 -2.86 15.06 2.68
C ILE A 76 -1.82 15.71 1.75
N HIS A 77 -0.88 14.92 1.25
CA HIS A 77 0.15 15.39 0.32
C HIS A 77 -0.41 15.61 -1.09
N GLU A 78 0.19 16.52 -1.88
CA GLU A 78 -0.25 16.79 -3.25
C GLU A 78 -0.19 15.54 -4.14
N ASP A 79 0.86 14.72 -4.02
CA ASP A 79 0.96 13.44 -4.73
C ASP A 79 -0.23 12.51 -4.45
N THR A 80 -0.78 12.58 -3.22
CA THR A 80 -1.95 11.77 -2.85
C THR A 80 -3.21 12.25 -3.59
N VAL A 81 -3.36 13.56 -3.79
CA VAL A 81 -4.44 14.13 -4.60
C VAL A 81 -4.30 13.65 -6.05
N ALA A 82 -3.09 13.73 -6.62
CA ALA A 82 -2.82 13.27 -7.99
C ALA A 82 -3.12 11.76 -8.15
N ASP A 83 -2.62 10.93 -7.22
CA ASP A 83 -2.85 9.48 -7.22
C ASP A 83 -4.33 9.14 -7.18
N TRP A 84 -5.08 9.71 -6.21
CA TRP A 84 -6.50 9.40 -6.06
C TRP A 84 -7.32 9.87 -7.26
N THR A 85 -7.00 11.04 -7.81
CA THR A 85 -7.66 11.55 -9.02
C THR A 85 -7.41 10.62 -10.21
N LYS A 86 -6.17 10.17 -10.40
CA LYS A 86 -5.80 9.22 -11.45
C LYS A 86 -6.50 7.87 -11.28
N ILE A 87 -6.57 7.35 -10.05
CA ILE A 87 -7.25 6.08 -9.75
C ILE A 87 -8.73 6.18 -10.06
N TYR A 88 -9.38 7.28 -9.66
CA TYR A 88 -10.78 7.52 -9.98
C TYR A 88 -11.01 7.52 -11.50
N LEU A 89 -10.23 8.30 -12.24
CA LEU A 89 -10.35 8.38 -13.70
C LEU A 89 -10.12 7.03 -14.39
N GLN A 90 -9.28 6.16 -13.84
CA GLN A 90 -8.96 4.86 -14.42
C GLN A 90 -9.92 3.73 -14.01
N LYS A 91 -10.49 3.79 -12.80
CA LYS A 91 -11.15 2.65 -12.16
C LYS A 91 -12.48 3.00 -11.48
N GLY A 92 -12.94 4.24 -11.62
CA GLY A 92 -14.15 4.77 -11.02
C GLY A 92 -14.14 4.78 -9.49
N ILE A 93 -15.33 4.96 -8.93
CA ILE A 93 -15.60 4.97 -7.48
C ILE A 93 -15.08 3.70 -6.81
N ASP A 94 -15.35 2.54 -7.40
CA ASP A 94 -14.99 1.26 -6.83
C ASP A 94 -13.45 1.07 -6.72
N GLY A 95 -12.71 1.50 -7.74
CA GLY A 95 -11.25 1.53 -7.71
C GLY A 95 -10.69 2.48 -6.64
N LEU A 96 -11.30 3.65 -6.49
CA LEU A 96 -10.94 4.64 -5.46
C LEU A 96 -11.15 4.08 -4.04
N LEU A 97 -12.30 3.47 -3.79
CA LEU A 97 -12.65 2.92 -2.48
C LEU A 97 -11.76 1.74 -2.10
N ARG A 98 -11.45 0.86 -3.06
CA ARG A 98 -10.59 -0.31 -2.83
C ARG A 98 -9.10 0.01 -2.92
N TYR A 99 -8.73 1.26 -3.22
CA TYR A 99 -7.33 1.63 -3.29
C TYR A 99 -6.60 1.29 -1.99
N LYS A 100 -5.56 0.49 -2.12
CA LYS A 100 -4.58 0.24 -1.08
C LYS A 100 -3.28 0.73 -1.66
N TYR A 101 -2.59 1.64 -0.96
CA TYR A 101 -1.17 1.85 -1.21
C TYR A 101 -0.55 0.47 -1.31
N SER A 102 0.13 0.23 -2.44
CA SER A 102 0.61 -1.05 -2.95
C SER A 102 0.84 -2.06 -1.83
N GLU A 103 0.36 -3.30 -2.02
CA GLU A 103 0.56 -4.41 -1.08
C GLU A 103 1.90 -4.25 -0.38
N ARG A 104 1.87 -3.93 0.93
CA ARG A 104 3.09 -3.64 1.69
C ARG A 104 4.13 -4.69 1.31
N ARG A 105 5.32 -4.24 0.89
CA ARG A 105 6.41 -5.13 0.44
C ARG A 105 6.44 -6.34 1.36
N LYS A 106 6.18 -7.52 0.77
CA LYS A 106 6.16 -8.75 1.55
C LYS A 106 7.57 -8.92 2.14
N SER A 107 7.60 -9.30 3.41
CA SER A 107 8.85 -9.59 4.11
C SER A 107 9.67 -10.61 3.32
N GLN A 108 11.00 -10.50 3.37
CA GLN A 108 11.91 -11.50 2.80
C GLN A 108 11.68 -12.92 3.36
N LEU A 109 11.03 -13.03 4.53
CA LEU A 109 10.62 -14.32 5.11
C LEU A 109 9.37 -14.92 4.47
N HIS A 110 8.58 -14.12 3.76
CA HIS A 110 7.28 -14.56 3.26
C HIS A 110 7.35 -15.81 2.38
N PRO A 111 8.32 -15.96 1.46
CA PRO A 111 8.51 -17.21 0.71
C PRO A 111 8.78 -18.43 1.61
N TYR A 112 9.37 -18.22 2.78
CA TYR A 112 9.76 -19.28 3.71
C TYR A 112 8.76 -19.50 4.85
N LYS A 113 7.61 -18.80 4.88
CA LYS A 113 6.62 -18.84 5.97
C LYS A 113 6.29 -20.26 6.45
N ALA A 114 5.97 -21.15 5.51
CA ALA A 114 5.61 -22.54 5.85
C ALA A 114 6.80 -23.32 6.45
N ARG A 115 8.02 -23.07 5.95
CA ARG A 115 9.25 -23.69 6.48
C ARG A 115 9.57 -23.17 7.89
N ILE A 116 9.43 -21.86 8.13
CA ILE A 116 9.60 -21.27 9.46
C ILE A 116 8.57 -21.82 10.45
N LYS A 117 7.31 -21.96 10.02
CA LYS A 117 6.26 -22.58 10.85
C LYS A 117 6.59 -24.03 11.22
N ARG A 118 7.13 -24.82 10.29
CA ARG A 118 7.65 -26.17 10.59
C ARG A 118 8.82 -26.16 11.55
N MET A 119 9.75 -25.20 11.43
CA MET A 119 10.85 -25.05 12.38
C MET A 119 10.37 -24.75 13.80
N ALA A 120 9.30 -23.97 13.94
CA ALA A 120 8.68 -23.63 15.22
C ALA A 120 7.93 -24.81 15.88
N LEU A 121 7.55 -25.84 15.12
CA LEU A 121 6.96 -27.08 15.64
C LEU A 121 8.00 -28.05 16.22
N ALA A 122 9.28 -27.82 15.96
CA ALA A 122 10.32 -28.73 16.44
C ALA A 122 10.47 -28.59 17.96
N LYS A 123 10.43 -29.72 18.69
CA LYS A 123 10.60 -29.77 20.15
C LYS A 123 11.86 -29.05 20.67
N SER A 124 12.89 -28.93 19.82
CA SER A 124 14.13 -28.23 20.14
C SER A 124 14.03 -26.69 20.09
N VAL A 125 12.88 -26.13 19.74
CA VAL A 125 12.65 -24.69 19.61
C VAL A 125 11.50 -24.29 20.52
N LYS A 126 11.81 -23.58 21.62
CA LYS A 126 10.85 -23.14 22.64
C LYS A 126 10.69 -21.62 22.69
N THR A 127 11.66 -20.88 22.16
CA THR A 127 11.66 -19.40 22.18
C THR A 127 11.83 -18.79 20.79
N ILE A 128 11.52 -17.49 20.68
CA ILE A 128 11.63 -16.76 19.42
C ILE A 128 13.10 -16.56 19.04
N GLU A 129 13.98 -16.38 20.02
CA GLU A 129 15.44 -16.30 19.85
C GLU A 129 15.97 -17.60 19.25
N GLN A 130 15.55 -18.75 19.78
CA GLN A 130 15.94 -20.06 19.24
C GLN A 130 15.45 -20.24 17.81
N LEU A 131 14.21 -19.83 17.53
CA LEU A 131 13.66 -19.89 16.17
C LEU A 131 14.42 -18.95 15.21
N GLN A 132 14.79 -17.75 15.66
CA GLN A 132 15.56 -16.77 14.91
C GLN A 132 16.94 -17.30 14.54
N LEU A 133 17.65 -17.90 15.50
CA LEU A 133 18.94 -18.57 15.26
C LEU A 133 18.81 -19.70 14.23
N LYS A 134 17.73 -20.49 14.32
CA LYS A 134 17.46 -21.58 13.38
C LYS A 134 17.12 -21.06 11.97
N VAL A 135 16.42 -19.94 11.88
CA VAL A 135 16.17 -19.23 10.61
C VAL A 135 17.48 -18.70 10.01
N LYS A 136 18.34 -18.05 10.81
CA LYS A 136 19.66 -17.60 10.37
C LYS A 136 20.50 -18.76 9.84
N LYS A 137 20.59 -19.85 10.59
CA LYS A 137 21.37 -21.04 10.22
C LYS A 137 20.85 -21.74 8.95
N ASN A 138 19.53 -21.93 8.84
CA ASN A 138 18.95 -22.78 7.79
C ASN A 138 18.59 -22.03 6.50
N LEU A 139 18.37 -20.71 6.60
CA LEU A 139 17.94 -19.88 5.48
C LEU A 139 18.97 -18.80 5.14
N GLY A 140 20.00 -18.59 5.96
CA GLY A 140 20.98 -17.52 5.76
C GLY A 140 20.42 -16.12 5.97
N ILE A 141 19.23 -15.98 6.58
CA ILE A 141 18.54 -14.70 6.74
C ILE A 141 18.77 -14.17 8.15
N GLU A 142 19.45 -13.03 8.25
CA GLU A 142 19.61 -12.27 9.49
C GLU A 142 18.51 -11.21 9.63
N ILE A 143 17.94 -11.11 10.83
CA ILE A 143 16.70 -10.38 11.10
C ILE A 143 16.75 -9.85 12.52
N GLU A 144 16.34 -8.61 12.73
CA GLU A 144 16.19 -8.04 14.07
C GLU A 144 15.06 -8.74 14.85
N TYR A 145 15.28 -8.92 16.16
CA TYR A 145 14.41 -9.73 17.02
C TYR A 145 12.97 -9.22 17.07
N SER A 146 12.77 -7.93 17.34
CA SER A 146 11.45 -7.29 17.48
C SER A 146 10.64 -7.41 16.19
N TRP A 147 11.28 -7.24 15.05
CA TRP A 147 10.65 -7.43 13.75
C TRP A 147 10.31 -8.90 13.50
N PHE A 148 11.20 -9.83 13.84
CA PHE A 148 10.95 -11.26 13.72
C PHE A 148 9.79 -11.70 14.62
N TYR A 149 9.75 -11.22 15.86
CA TYR A 149 8.63 -11.41 16.78
C TYR A 149 7.31 -10.92 16.18
N ARG A 150 7.27 -9.68 15.67
CA ARG A 150 6.09 -9.10 15.00
C ARG A 150 5.66 -9.94 13.81
N TYR A 151 6.60 -10.42 13.00
CA TYR A 151 6.33 -11.32 11.88
C TYR A 151 5.70 -12.64 12.37
N CYS A 152 6.29 -13.29 13.37
CA CYS A 152 5.80 -14.54 13.93
C CYS A 152 4.38 -14.40 14.53
N ARG A 153 4.09 -13.27 15.18
CA ARG A 153 2.75 -12.93 15.67
C ARG A 153 1.75 -12.78 14.53
N LYS A 154 2.08 -11.95 13.53
CA LYS A 154 1.20 -11.66 12.37
C LYS A 154 0.81 -12.92 11.60
N TYR A 155 1.72 -13.89 11.49
CA TYR A 155 1.52 -15.08 10.66
C TYR A 155 1.20 -16.35 11.46
N GLY A 156 0.87 -16.22 12.75
CA GLY A 156 0.43 -17.33 13.62
C GLY A 156 1.52 -18.34 13.99
N ILE A 157 2.80 -18.00 13.75
CA ILE A 157 3.95 -18.86 14.09
C ILE A 157 4.20 -18.83 15.60
N TYR A 158 4.02 -17.67 16.24
CA TYR A 158 4.18 -17.52 17.69
C TYR A 158 3.18 -18.39 18.48
N LYS A 159 1.95 -18.54 17.96
CA LYS A 159 0.92 -19.38 18.60
C LYS A 159 1.37 -20.85 18.66
N VAL A 160 1.84 -21.37 17.54
CA VAL A 160 2.35 -22.74 17.40
C VAL A 160 3.56 -23.00 18.30
N LEU A 161 4.47 -22.03 18.37
CA LEU A 161 5.63 -22.12 19.26
C LEU A 161 5.23 -22.18 20.74
N LYS A 162 4.15 -21.50 21.13
CA LYS A 162 3.64 -21.52 22.51
C LYS A 162 2.93 -22.82 22.83
N GLU A 163 2.17 -23.38 21.90
CA GLU A 163 1.49 -24.67 22.04
C GLU A 163 2.51 -25.79 22.31
N THR A 164 3.55 -25.87 21.48
CA THR A 164 4.64 -26.86 21.62
C THR A 164 5.53 -26.68 22.86
N ARG A 165 5.48 -25.53 23.54
CA ARG A 165 6.18 -25.31 24.81
C ARG A 165 5.42 -25.92 26.00
N ASN A 166 4.10 -26.04 25.88
CA ASN A 166 3.22 -26.51 26.94
C ASN A 166 2.93 -28.02 26.87
N GLU A 167 3.41 -28.69 25.83
CA GLU A 167 3.46 -30.16 25.65
C GLU A 167 4.82 -30.72 26.10
#